data_AF-A0A068U765-F1
#
_entry.id   AF-A0A068U765-F1
#
_cell.length_a   1.000
_cell.length_b   1.000
_cell.length_c   1.000
_cell.angle_alpha   90.00
_cell.angle_beta   90.00
_cell.angle_gamma   90.00
#
_symmetry.space_group_name_H-M   'P 1'
#
loop_
_entity.id
_entity.type
_entity.pdbx_description
1 polymer ?
#
loop_
_entity_poly.entity_id
_entity_poly.type
_entity_poly.pdbx_seq_one_letter_code
_entity_poly.pdbx_strand_id
1 'polypeptide(L)'
;MMSSNSANNLLDEALGFNDDGGGGGGGLLLLIEDRVETSGAFILHHLIKRRISSPNRPNDVVVFLSFAHPFSHYDRILRKMGCNLGVQKENKRFVYYDMLNLNYPEGEQGAEDLLLSVYGKIQKTVELCSSREGYKNSTIMIDDISLMEVALCGSSNLVLDFLHYCYSLATQFDCLVIILNHEDVYSTVDVPSPLLQMEYLANIVIKAEPLATGLATDVHGQLTVLNKGICQGSGCSKSKIRNFHFRVKENCVEYFYPGSRT
;
A
#
# COMPACT_ATOMS: atom_id res chain seq x y z
N MET A 1 6.37 34.88 9.89
CA MET A 1 7.41 33.91 9.54
C MET A 1 7.58 32.95 10.70
N MET A 2 6.96 31.77 10.61
CA MET A 2 7.29 30.63 11.46
C MET A 2 7.58 29.48 10.51
N SER A 3 8.84 29.07 10.52
CA SER A 3 9.45 28.10 9.64
C SER A 3 8.83 26.71 9.83
N SER A 4 8.50 26.13 8.68
CA SER A 4 8.37 24.70 8.39
C SER A 4 9.34 23.82 9.19
N ASN A 5 8.82 22.77 9.83
CA ASN A 5 9.57 21.55 10.11
C ASN A 5 8.59 20.37 10.16
N SER A 6 8.13 19.94 8.98
CA SER A 6 7.65 18.56 8.80
C SER A 6 8.87 17.68 9.01
N ALA A 7 9.07 17.15 10.22
CA ALA A 7 10.09 16.15 10.46
C ALA A 7 9.77 14.95 9.55
N ASN A 8 10.51 14.82 8.46
CA ASN A 8 10.33 13.74 7.51
C ASN A 8 10.54 12.42 8.26
N ASN A 9 9.48 11.62 8.29
CA ASN A 9 9.51 10.29 8.88
C ASN A 9 10.53 9.43 8.11
N LEU A 10 11.34 8.61 8.80
CA LEU A 10 12.34 7.71 8.18
C LEU A 10 11.73 6.83 7.08
N LEU A 11 10.48 6.40 7.26
CA LEU A 11 9.74 5.66 6.23
C LEU A 11 9.53 6.52 4.97
N ASP A 12 9.08 7.76 5.12
CA ASP A 12 8.85 8.66 3.98
C ASP A 12 10.15 8.98 3.22
N GLU A 13 11.24 9.15 3.96
CA GLU A 13 12.57 9.34 3.38
C GLU A 13 13.01 8.08 2.61
N ALA A 14 12.76 6.88 3.17
CA ALA A 14 13.12 5.62 2.54
C ALA A 14 12.33 5.33 1.25
N LEU A 15 11.07 5.76 1.19
CA LEU A 15 10.24 5.66 0.00
C LEU A 15 10.65 6.63 -1.10
N GLY A 16 11.47 7.65 -0.78
CA GLY A 16 11.88 8.67 -1.74
C GLY A 16 10.73 9.55 -2.21
N PHE A 17 9.60 9.57 -1.48
CA PHE A 17 8.47 10.44 -1.75
C PHE A 17 8.77 11.87 -1.27
N ASN A 18 9.85 12.49 -1.71
CA ASN A 18 10.08 13.91 -1.42
C ASN A 18 9.02 14.77 -2.15
N ASP A 19 8.72 15.93 -1.57
CA ASP A 19 7.65 16.84 -1.98
C ASP A 19 7.78 17.41 -3.40
N ASP A 20 8.92 17.20 -4.05
CA ASP A 20 9.11 17.56 -5.45
C ASP A 20 8.43 16.51 -6.34
N GLY A 21 7.39 16.96 -7.06
CA GLY A 21 6.57 16.19 -7.99
C GLY A 21 7.36 15.59 -9.16
N GLY A 22 8.15 14.56 -8.87
CA GLY A 22 8.93 13.80 -9.83
C GLY A 22 8.84 12.31 -9.54
N GLY A 23 7.63 11.75 -9.56
CA GLY A 23 7.49 10.35 -9.94
C GLY A 23 7.97 10.26 -11.39
N GLY A 24 9.15 9.69 -11.60
CA GLY A 24 9.64 9.44 -12.95
C GLY A 24 8.61 8.58 -13.68
N GLY A 25 8.15 9.06 -14.84
CA GLY A 25 7.02 8.49 -15.57
C GLY A 25 6.99 6.96 -15.58
N GLY A 26 5.88 6.41 -15.11
CA GLY A 26 5.67 4.98 -15.00
C GLY A 26 4.97 4.63 -13.69
N GLY A 27 3.98 3.75 -13.78
CA GLY A 27 3.22 3.26 -12.64
C GLY A 27 4.14 2.67 -11.60
N LEU A 28 3.94 3.06 -10.34
CA LEU A 28 4.71 2.57 -9.21
C LEU A 28 3.95 1.44 -8.55
N LEU A 29 4.63 0.33 -8.28
CA LEU A 29 4.15 -0.77 -7.44
C LEU A 29 4.96 -0.82 -6.15
N LEU A 30 4.25 -0.70 -5.03
CA LEU A 30 4.79 -0.82 -3.68
C LEU A 30 4.16 -2.07 -3.04
N LEU A 31 5.00 -3.04 -2.71
CA LEU A 31 4.61 -4.26 -2.02
C LEU A 31 4.97 -4.14 -0.53
N ILE A 32 4.02 -4.43 0.34
CA ILE A 32 4.20 -4.55 1.78
C ILE A 32 4.11 -6.03 2.10
N GLU A 33 5.15 -6.56 2.71
CA GLU A 33 5.20 -7.93 3.23
C GLU A 33 5.26 -7.86 4.74
N ASP A 34 4.43 -8.65 5.40
CA ASP A 34 4.46 -8.81 6.83
C ASP A 34 4.29 -10.28 7.22
N ARG A 35 4.30 -10.56 8.52
CA ARG A 35 4.07 -11.89 9.07
C ARG A 35 3.05 -11.81 10.20
N VAL A 36 2.45 -12.93 10.58
CA VAL A 36 1.55 -13.01 11.75
C VAL A 36 2.22 -12.47 13.01
N GLU A 37 3.51 -12.73 13.20
CA GLU A 37 4.29 -12.24 14.34
C GLU A 37 4.48 -10.71 14.35
N THR A 38 4.41 -10.06 13.19
CA THR A 38 4.69 -8.62 13.06
C THR A 38 3.88 -8.04 11.91
N SER A 39 2.70 -7.48 12.23
CA SER A 39 1.80 -6.90 11.22
C SER A 39 2.35 -5.61 10.61
N GLY A 40 2.24 -5.50 9.29
CA GLY A 40 2.54 -4.35 8.45
C GLY A 40 1.33 -3.44 8.18
N ALA A 41 0.15 -3.75 8.70
CA ALA A 41 -1.08 -2.97 8.47
C ALA A 41 -0.94 -1.47 8.85
N PHE A 42 -0.10 -1.15 9.83
CA PHE A 42 0.19 0.24 10.21
C PHE A 42 0.80 1.06 9.06
N ILE A 43 1.50 0.41 8.12
CA ILE A 43 2.10 1.04 6.95
C ILE A 43 1.01 1.50 5.99
N LEU A 44 -0.04 0.69 5.78
CA LEU A 44 -1.21 1.10 5.00
C LEU A 44 -1.85 2.35 5.60
N HIS A 45 -2.06 2.37 6.91
CA HIS A 45 -2.63 3.53 7.61
C HIS A 45 -1.77 4.79 7.46
N HIS A 46 -0.44 4.65 7.60
CA HIS A 46 0.51 5.73 7.36
C HIS A 46 0.43 6.27 5.93
N LEU A 47 0.39 5.38 4.93
CA LEU A 47 0.33 5.75 3.51
C LEU A 47 -1.00 6.41 3.13
N ILE A 48 -2.14 5.91 3.64
CA ILE A 48 -3.45 6.55 3.43
C ILE A 48 -3.43 7.96 4.01
N LYS A 49 -3.00 8.11 5.28
CA LYS A 49 -2.92 9.43 5.93
C LYS A 49 -2.04 10.38 5.13
N ARG A 50 -0.85 9.93 4.71
CA ARG A 50 0.09 10.72 3.92
C ARG A 50 -0.53 11.21 2.62
N ARG A 51 -1.21 10.34 1.88
CA ARG A 51 -1.86 10.70 0.61
C ARG A 51 -2.99 11.71 0.78
N ILE A 52 -3.81 11.52 1.80
CA ILE A 52 -4.99 12.36 2.03
C ILE A 52 -4.63 13.69 2.69
N SER A 53 -3.69 13.69 3.63
CA SER A 53 -3.39 14.84 4.48
C SER A 53 -2.21 15.68 3.99
N SER A 54 -1.55 15.30 2.89
CA SER A 54 -0.42 16.06 2.36
C SER A 54 -0.89 17.43 1.84
N PRO A 55 -0.31 18.54 2.36
CA PRO A 55 -0.67 19.89 1.93
C PRO A 55 -0.29 20.17 0.47
N ASN A 56 0.74 19.48 -0.03
CA ASN A 56 1.24 19.63 -1.39
C ASN A 56 0.43 18.83 -2.42
N ARG A 57 -0.45 17.93 -1.95
CA ARG A 57 -1.27 17.06 -2.79
C ARG A 57 -2.73 17.04 -2.30
N PRO A 58 -3.41 18.20 -2.27
CA PRO A 58 -4.78 18.31 -1.73
C PRO A 58 -5.83 17.56 -2.57
N ASN A 59 -5.45 17.14 -3.76
CA ASN A 59 -6.31 16.53 -4.76
C ASN A 59 -6.06 15.02 -4.95
N ASP A 60 -5.10 14.43 -4.21
CA ASP A 60 -4.83 12.99 -4.27
C ASP A 60 -6.09 12.19 -3.90
N VAL A 61 -6.29 11.09 -4.62
CA VAL A 61 -7.40 10.15 -4.44
C VAL A 61 -6.84 8.77 -4.11
N VAL A 62 -7.41 8.15 -3.09
CA VAL A 62 -7.09 6.78 -2.69
C VAL A 62 -8.29 5.89 -3.00
N VAL A 63 -8.07 4.87 -3.81
CA VAL A 63 -9.00 3.79 -4.10
C VAL A 63 -8.58 2.59 -3.25
N PHE A 64 -9.38 2.26 -2.25
CA PHE A 64 -9.05 1.26 -1.23
C PHE A 64 -9.97 0.05 -1.36
N LEU A 65 -9.39 -1.12 -1.62
CA LEU A 65 -10.06 -2.41 -1.64
C LEU A 65 -9.78 -3.09 -0.30
N SER A 66 -10.86 -3.47 0.38
CA SER A 66 -10.80 -3.95 1.75
C SER A 66 -11.33 -5.36 1.88
N PHE A 67 -10.43 -6.32 2.08
CA PHE A 67 -10.69 -7.74 2.31
C PHE A 67 -10.63 -8.11 3.79
N ALA A 68 -9.82 -7.42 4.60
CA ALA A 68 -9.57 -7.81 5.99
C ALA A 68 -10.59 -7.24 6.98
N HIS A 69 -10.98 -5.97 6.80
CA HIS A 69 -11.75 -5.24 7.80
C HIS A 69 -12.85 -4.34 7.20
N PRO A 70 -13.91 -4.00 7.94
CA PRO A 70 -14.91 -3.03 7.49
C PRO A 70 -14.39 -1.59 7.56
N PHE A 71 -15.03 -0.67 6.84
CA PHE A 71 -14.65 0.76 6.78
C PHE A 71 -14.45 1.40 8.17
N SER A 72 -15.30 1.04 9.14
CA SER A 72 -15.25 1.57 10.50
C SER A 72 -13.94 1.28 11.22
N HIS A 73 -13.26 0.17 10.88
CA HIS A 73 -11.94 -0.15 11.41
C HIS A 73 -10.90 0.89 10.98
N TYR A 74 -10.78 1.12 9.67
CA TYR A 74 -9.84 2.06 9.08
C TYR A 74 -10.10 3.50 9.52
N ASP A 75 -11.37 3.92 9.52
CA ASP A 75 -11.76 5.27 9.95
C ASP A 75 -11.43 5.50 11.43
N ARG A 76 -11.66 4.51 12.31
CA ARG A 76 -11.33 4.63 13.74
C ARG A 76 -9.83 4.82 13.96
N ILE A 77 -8.99 4.05 13.26
CA ILE A 77 -7.53 4.16 13.40
C ILE A 77 -7.03 5.48 12.84
N LEU A 78 -7.47 5.88 11.63
CA LEU A 78 -7.01 7.13 11.05
C LEU A 78 -7.51 8.35 11.82
N ARG A 79 -8.69 8.31 12.44
CA ARG A 79 -9.15 9.38 13.34
C ARG A 79 -8.20 9.58 14.52
N LYS A 80 -7.68 8.50 15.12
CA LYS A 80 -6.63 8.60 16.17
C LYS A 80 -5.35 9.23 15.63
N MET A 81 -5.02 8.99 14.37
CA MET A 81 -3.90 9.63 13.68
C MET A 81 -4.22 11.06 13.18
N GLY A 82 -5.41 11.61 13.46
CA GLY A 82 -5.81 12.96 13.06
C GLY A 82 -6.38 13.09 11.64
N CYS A 83 -6.82 11.99 11.02
CA CYS A 83 -7.40 11.96 9.68
C CYS A 83 -8.81 11.33 9.70
N ASN A 84 -9.85 12.10 9.33
CA ASN A 84 -11.23 11.62 9.28
C ASN A 84 -11.55 11.06 7.88
N LEU A 85 -11.66 9.73 7.73
CA LEU A 85 -11.92 9.11 6.44
C LEU A 85 -13.37 9.32 5.96
N GLY A 86 -14.33 9.50 6.87
CA GLY A 86 -15.73 9.79 6.53
C GLY A 86 -15.84 11.05 5.66
N VAL A 87 -15.21 12.14 6.08
CA VAL A 87 -15.20 13.41 5.32
C VAL A 87 -14.50 13.24 3.97
N GLN A 88 -13.44 12.45 3.91
CA GLN A 88 -12.66 12.25 2.68
C GLN A 88 -13.41 11.35 1.69
N LYS A 89 -14.22 10.42 2.20
CA LYS A 89 -15.17 9.62 1.42
C LYS A 89 -16.27 10.49 0.81
N GLU A 90 -16.87 11.39 1.60
CA GLU A 90 -17.87 12.36 1.10
C GLU A 90 -17.28 13.28 0.02
N ASN A 91 -16.04 13.73 0.22
CA ASN A 91 -15.30 14.55 -0.75
C ASN A 91 -14.76 13.78 -1.95
N LYS A 92 -15.04 12.47 -2.06
CA LYS A 92 -14.57 11.58 -3.14
C LYS A 92 -13.04 11.53 -3.27
N ARG A 93 -12.33 11.75 -2.16
CA ARG A 93 -10.87 11.58 -2.04
C ARG A 93 -10.48 10.20 -1.50
N PHE A 94 -11.39 9.53 -0.81
CA PHE A 94 -11.23 8.15 -0.37
C PHE A 94 -12.38 7.30 -0.92
N VAL A 95 -12.11 6.52 -1.96
CA VAL A 95 -13.06 5.60 -2.58
C VAL A 95 -12.86 4.22 -1.98
N TYR A 96 -13.81 3.77 -1.16
CA TYR A 96 -13.72 2.51 -0.43
C TYR A 96 -14.61 1.44 -1.07
N TYR A 97 -14.02 0.30 -1.39
CA TYR A 97 -14.71 -0.90 -1.84
C TYR A 97 -14.67 -1.96 -0.75
N ASP A 98 -15.85 -2.27 -0.21
CA ASP A 98 -16.03 -3.32 0.80
C ASP A 98 -16.01 -4.69 0.12
N MET A 99 -14.88 -5.39 0.17
CA MET A 99 -14.75 -6.74 -0.37
C MET A 99 -15.04 -7.81 0.70
N LEU A 100 -14.96 -7.46 1.98
CA LEU A 100 -15.25 -8.34 3.12
C LEU A 100 -16.70 -8.83 3.13
N ASN A 101 -17.65 -7.95 2.79
CA ASN A 101 -19.09 -8.27 2.78
C ASN A 101 -19.63 -8.66 1.39
N LEU A 102 -18.77 -9.12 0.49
CA LEU A 102 -19.23 -9.61 -0.82
C LEU A 102 -20.00 -10.91 -0.65
N ASN A 103 -21.11 -11.03 -1.38
CA ASN A 103 -21.73 -12.33 -1.59
C ASN A 103 -20.73 -13.15 -2.41
N TYR A 104 -20.09 -14.13 -1.77
CA TYR A 104 -19.10 -14.97 -2.42
C TYR A 104 -19.71 -15.59 -3.67
N PRO A 105 -19.08 -15.42 -4.83
CA PRO A 105 -19.61 -15.95 -6.07
C PRO A 105 -19.64 -17.48 -6.04
N GLU A 106 -20.70 -18.08 -6.56
CA GLU A 106 -20.77 -19.52 -6.74
C GLU A 106 -19.87 -19.94 -7.91
N GLY A 107 -18.62 -20.30 -7.59
CA GLY A 107 -17.63 -20.80 -8.55
C GLY A 107 -16.74 -19.72 -9.18
N GLU A 108 -15.79 -20.18 -10.00
CA GLU A 108 -14.75 -19.32 -10.60
C GLU A 108 -15.32 -18.26 -11.55
N GLN A 109 -16.38 -18.58 -12.30
CA GLN A 109 -16.99 -17.63 -13.24
C GLN A 109 -17.56 -16.39 -12.52
N GLY A 110 -18.21 -16.60 -11.37
CA GLY A 110 -18.71 -15.47 -10.59
C GLY A 110 -17.59 -14.65 -9.94
N ALA A 111 -16.47 -15.29 -9.60
CA ALA A 111 -15.28 -14.61 -9.07
C ALA A 111 -14.65 -13.70 -10.13
N GLU A 112 -14.55 -14.19 -11.36
CA GLU A 112 -14.10 -13.40 -12.51
C GLU A 112 -15.03 -12.20 -12.77
N ASP A 113 -16.35 -12.42 -12.82
CA ASP A 113 -17.34 -11.35 -13.05
C ASP A 113 -17.28 -10.27 -11.96
N LEU A 114 -17.08 -10.68 -10.71
CA LEU A 114 -16.87 -9.79 -9.57
C LEU A 114 -15.61 -8.93 -9.77
N LEU A 115 -14.47 -9.55 -10.12
CA LEU A 115 -13.22 -8.82 -10.37
C LEU A 115 -13.36 -7.86 -11.54
N LEU A 116 -14.00 -8.27 -12.64
CA LEU A 116 -14.27 -7.40 -13.79
C LEU A 116 -15.11 -6.19 -13.39
N SER A 117 -16.15 -6.39 -12.56
CA SER A 117 -16.98 -5.31 -12.03
C SER A 117 -16.17 -4.34 -11.15
N VAL A 118 -15.34 -4.87 -10.26
CA VAL A 118 -14.49 -4.08 -9.36
C VAL A 118 -13.44 -3.32 -10.17
N TYR A 119 -12.75 -3.99 -11.08
CA TYR A 119 -11.76 -3.39 -11.98
C TYR A 119 -12.37 -2.26 -12.81
N GLY A 120 -13.54 -2.47 -13.43
CA GLY A 120 -14.23 -1.42 -14.19
C GLY A 120 -14.56 -0.19 -13.35
N LYS A 121 -14.91 -0.37 -12.07
CA LYS A 121 -15.12 0.75 -11.13
C LYS A 121 -13.81 1.46 -10.77
N ILE A 122 -12.72 0.72 -10.57
CA ILE A 122 -11.39 1.28 -10.31
C ILE A 122 -10.93 2.09 -11.52
N GLN A 123 -10.96 1.49 -12.72
CA GLN A 123 -10.58 2.12 -13.98
C GLN A 123 -11.33 3.44 -14.18
N LYS A 124 -12.67 3.42 -14.04
CA LYS A 124 -13.49 4.63 -14.15
C LYS A 124 -13.09 5.69 -13.12
N THR A 125 -12.75 5.29 -11.91
CA THR A 125 -12.33 6.21 -10.85
C THR A 125 -10.98 6.86 -11.20
N VAL A 126 -10.02 6.06 -11.68
CA VAL A 126 -8.69 6.53 -12.10
C VAL A 126 -8.79 7.48 -13.31
N GLU A 127 -9.56 7.11 -14.34
CA GLU A 127 -9.80 7.95 -15.53
C GLU A 127 -10.44 9.31 -15.18
N LEU A 128 -11.38 9.31 -14.24
CA LEU A 128 -12.00 10.54 -13.72
C LEU A 128 -11.04 11.42 -12.92
N CYS A 129 -9.98 10.84 -12.36
CA CYS A 129 -8.94 11.59 -11.67
C CYS A 129 -7.97 12.22 -12.67
N SER A 130 -7.54 11.46 -13.68
CA SER A 130 -6.59 11.92 -14.71
C SER A 130 -7.19 12.98 -15.66
N SER A 131 -8.51 12.97 -15.88
CA SER A 131 -9.19 13.91 -16.80
C SER A 131 -9.50 15.29 -16.23
N ARG A 132 -9.37 15.50 -14.91
CA ARG A 132 -9.69 16.80 -14.29
C ARG A 132 -8.49 17.74 -14.40
N GLU A 133 -8.77 19.01 -14.71
CA GLU A 133 -7.78 20.09 -14.70
C GLU A 133 -7.26 20.33 -13.26
N GLY A 134 -6.21 19.60 -12.91
CA GLY A 134 -5.54 19.64 -11.62
C GLY A 134 -4.85 18.30 -11.35
N TYR A 135 -3.55 18.33 -11.02
CA TYR A 135 -2.75 17.13 -10.74
C TYR A 135 -3.40 16.30 -9.61
N LYS A 136 -4.15 15.26 -9.99
CA LYS A 136 -4.75 14.27 -9.09
C LYS A 136 -3.96 12.99 -9.21
N ASN A 137 -3.11 12.69 -8.23
CA ASN A 137 -2.48 11.37 -8.20
C ASN A 137 -3.49 10.38 -7.64
N SER A 138 -3.69 9.28 -8.34
CA SER A 138 -4.51 8.18 -7.85
C SER A 138 -3.61 7.12 -7.21
N THR A 139 -4.06 6.58 -6.10
CA THR A 139 -3.41 5.45 -5.44
C THR A 139 -4.42 4.32 -5.30
N ILE A 140 -4.11 3.16 -5.87
CA ILE A 140 -4.88 1.91 -5.69
C ILE A 140 -4.23 1.18 -4.51
N MET A 141 -5.02 0.80 -3.51
CA MET A 141 -4.54 0.10 -2.32
C MET A 141 -5.36 -1.16 -2.10
N ILE A 142 -4.68 -2.28 -1.88
CA ILE A 142 -5.27 -3.58 -1.55
C ILE A 142 -4.70 -3.99 -0.18
N ASP A 143 -5.59 -4.23 0.79
CA ASP A 143 -5.21 -4.44 2.19
C ASP A 143 -4.70 -5.83 2.52
N ASP A 144 -5.10 -6.86 1.77
CA ASP A 144 -4.68 -8.25 1.99
C ASP A 144 -4.93 -9.11 0.74
N ILE A 145 -3.86 -9.54 0.07
CA ILE A 145 -3.99 -10.43 -1.11
C ILE A 145 -4.27 -11.88 -0.75
N SER A 146 -3.88 -12.33 0.44
CA SER A 146 -4.15 -13.70 0.90
C SER A 146 -5.65 -13.89 1.07
N LEU A 147 -6.35 -12.89 1.63
CA LEU A 147 -7.80 -12.88 1.71
C LEU A 147 -8.48 -12.65 0.36
N MET A 148 -7.86 -11.90 -0.56
CA MET A 148 -8.34 -11.78 -1.93
C MET A 148 -8.36 -13.15 -2.63
N GLU A 149 -7.31 -13.96 -2.47
CA GLU A 149 -7.28 -15.31 -3.04
C GLU A 149 -8.39 -16.20 -2.48
N VAL A 150 -8.66 -16.12 -1.17
CA VAL A 150 -9.79 -16.82 -0.54
C VAL A 150 -11.12 -16.33 -1.14
N ALA A 151 -11.28 -15.03 -1.38
CA ALA A 151 -12.48 -14.47 -1.99
C ALA A 151 -12.69 -14.90 -3.45
N LEU A 152 -11.64 -15.39 -4.11
CA LEU A 152 -11.64 -15.83 -5.51
C LEU A 152 -11.57 -17.34 -5.63
N CYS A 153 -12.20 -18.06 -4.69
CA CYS A 153 -12.27 -19.52 -4.69
C CYS A 153 -10.90 -20.21 -4.66
N GLY A 154 -9.86 -19.53 -4.14
CA GLY A 154 -8.50 -20.04 -4.09
C GLY A 154 -7.74 -19.97 -5.42
N SER A 155 -8.22 -19.20 -6.40
CA SER A 155 -7.56 -19.09 -7.71
C SER A 155 -6.46 -18.03 -7.71
N SER A 156 -5.21 -18.47 -7.59
CA SER A 156 -4.04 -17.59 -7.66
C SER A 156 -3.89 -16.90 -9.03
N ASN A 157 -4.36 -17.54 -10.11
CA ASN A 157 -4.31 -16.97 -11.46
C ASN A 157 -5.20 -15.72 -11.56
N LEU A 158 -6.44 -15.79 -11.04
CA LEU A 158 -7.35 -14.64 -11.04
C LEU A 158 -6.79 -13.48 -10.19
N VAL A 159 -6.14 -13.79 -9.08
CA VAL A 159 -5.44 -12.78 -8.26
C VAL A 159 -4.35 -12.11 -9.09
N LEU A 160 -3.45 -12.90 -9.69
CA LEU A 160 -2.35 -12.39 -10.51
C LEU A 160 -2.84 -11.52 -11.67
N ASP A 161 -3.82 -12.00 -12.43
CA ASP A 161 -4.39 -11.26 -13.56
C ASP A 161 -4.93 -9.91 -13.10
N PHE A 162 -5.67 -9.87 -11.99
CA PHE A 162 -6.19 -8.62 -11.43
C PHE A 162 -5.08 -7.68 -10.97
N LEU A 163 -4.04 -8.18 -10.31
CA LEU A 163 -2.89 -7.36 -9.89
C LEU A 163 -2.13 -6.82 -11.10
N HIS A 164 -1.96 -7.63 -12.14
CA HIS A 164 -1.37 -7.22 -13.42
C HIS A 164 -2.20 -6.15 -14.13
N TYR A 165 -3.53 -6.26 -14.11
CA TYR A 165 -4.41 -5.22 -14.64
C TYR A 165 -4.31 -3.92 -13.84
N CYS A 166 -4.25 -3.98 -12.51
CA CYS A 166 -4.05 -2.81 -11.67
C CYS A 166 -2.70 -2.13 -11.94
N TYR A 167 -1.63 -2.91 -12.10
CA TYR A 167 -0.30 -2.39 -12.44
C TYR A 167 -0.27 -1.79 -13.84
N SER A 168 -0.89 -2.46 -14.83
CA SER A 168 -1.01 -1.93 -16.20
C SER A 168 -1.76 -0.61 -16.22
N LEU A 169 -2.88 -0.52 -15.49
CA LEU A 169 -3.63 0.72 -15.31
C LEU A 169 -2.76 1.82 -14.67
N ALA A 170 -1.96 1.45 -13.66
CA ALA A 170 -1.06 2.39 -13.00
C ALA A 170 0.04 2.90 -13.94
N THR A 171 0.57 2.05 -14.83
CA THR A 171 1.55 2.49 -15.84
C THR A 171 0.94 3.40 -16.90
N GLN A 172 -0.32 3.18 -17.25
CA GLN A 172 -1.04 4.01 -18.21
C GLN A 172 -1.39 5.40 -17.65
N PHE A 173 -1.78 5.48 -16.37
CA PHE A 173 -2.30 6.71 -15.75
C PHE A 173 -1.38 7.31 -14.67
N ASP A 174 -0.13 6.85 -14.60
CA ASP A 174 0.87 7.29 -13.61
C ASP A 174 0.37 7.22 -12.16
N CYS A 175 -0.24 6.07 -11.81
CA CYS A 175 -0.79 5.83 -10.48
C CYS A 175 0.19 5.02 -9.61
N LEU A 176 -0.06 5.03 -8.30
CA LEU A 176 0.62 4.16 -7.35
C LEU A 176 -0.28 2.98 -6.99
N VAL A 177 0.23 1.75 -7.09
CA VAL A 177 -0.41 0.54 -6.56
C VAL A 177 0.31 0.15 -5.27
N ILE A 178 -0.44 -0.03 -4.20
CA ILE A 178 0.05 -0.54 -2.92
C ILE A 178 -0.67 -1.84 -2.61
N ILE A 179 0.10 -2.87 -2.30
CA ILE A 179 -0.40 -4.20 -2.01
C ILE A 179 0.19 -4.64 -0.68
N LEU A 180 -0.64 -5.17 0.22
CA LEU A 180 -0.15 -5.88 1.40
C LEU A 180 -0.33 -7.39 1.24
N ASN A 181 0.72 -8.11 1.60
CA ASN A 181 0.77 -9.55 1.61
C ASN A 181 1.31 -10.10 2.93
N HIS A 182 0.70 -11.19 3.41
CA HIS A 182 1.21 -11.99 4.51
C HIS A 182 2.18 -13.07 3.98
N GLU A 183 3.49 -12.90 4.21
CA GLU A 183 4.55 -13.77 3.66
C GLU A 183 4.44 -15.22 4.16
N ASP A 184 3.99 -15.40 5.41
CA ASP A 184 3.97 -16.69 6.09
C ASP A 184 2.83 -17.61 5.64
N VAL A 185 1.77 -17.10 5.01
CA VAL A 185 0.61 -17.88 4.54
C VAL A 185 1.02 -18.99 3.55
N TYR A 186 1.97 -18.71 2.66
CA TYR A 186 2.43 -19.63 1.62
C TYR A 186 3.86 -20.16 1.84
N SER A 187 4.43 -19.93 3.02
CA SER A 187 5.81 -20.28 3.35
C SER A 187 6.11 -21.80 3.33
N THR A 188 5.07 -22.64 3.41
CA THR A 188 5.20 -24.11 3.47
C THR A 188 4.87 -24.83 2.16
N VAL A 189 4.48 -24.11 1.10
CA VAL A 189 4.12 -24.72 -0.19
C VAL A 189 5.24 -24.55 -1.21
N ASP A 190 5.73 -25.65 -1.79
CA ASP A 190 6.78 -25.68 -2.83
C ASP A 190 6.34 -25.09 -4.19
N VAL A 191 5.17 -24.45 -4.25
CA VAL A 191 4.64 -23.82 -5.46
C VAL A 191 5.23 -22.41 -5.54
N PRO A 192 5.78 -21.97 -6.69
CA PRO A 192 6.16 -20.58 -6.87
C PRO A 192 4.91 -19.72 -6.66
N SER A 193 4.86 -19.07 -5.51
CA SER A 193 3.71 -18.30 -5.11
C SER A 193 3.53 -17.11 -6.05
N PRO A 194 2.29 -16.65 -6.30
CA PRO A 194 2.02 -15.41 -7.03
C PRO A 194 2.84 -14.21 -6.48
N LEU A 195 3.32 -14.33 -5.24
CA LEU A 195 4.24 -13.44 -4.55
C LEU A 195 5.55 -13.20 -5.29
N LEU A 196 6.19 -14.22 -5.87
CA LEU A 196 7.49 -14.04 -6.52
C LEU A 196 7.37 -13.11 -7.74
N GLN A 197 6.25 -13.21 -8.46
CA GLN A 197 5.97 -12.36 -9.62
C GLN A 197 5.73 -10.91 -9.18
N MET A 198 4.95 -10.70 -8.11
CA MET A 198 4.68 -9.35 -7.60
C MET A 198 5.91 -8.73 -6.94
N GLU A 199 6.70 -9.51 -6.19
CA GLU A 199 7.97 -9.05 -5.63
C GLU A 199 8.88 -8.62 -6.78
N TYR A 200 8.99 -9.39 -7.87
CA TYR A 200 9.79 -9.02 -9.04
C TYR A 200 9.34 -7.68 -9.66
N LEU A 201 8.04 -7.49 -9.87
CA LEU A 201 7.46 -6.28 -10.47
C LEU A 201 7.50 -5.07 -9.54
N ALA A 202 7.51 -5.26 -8.23
CA ALA A 202 7.49 -4.17 -7.26
C ALA A 202 8.72 -3.29 -7.40
N ASN A 203 8.49 -1.97 -7.50
CA ASN A 203 9.54 -0.96 -7.48
C ASN A 203 10.09 -0.80 -6.06
N ILE A 204 9.21 -0.91 -5.08
CA ILE A 204 9.54 -0.81 -3.66
C ILE A 204 8.94 -2.02 -2.94
N VAL A 205 9.76 -2.70 -2.15
CA VAL A 205 9.33 -3.77 -1.24
C VAL A 205 9.59 -3.31 0.18
N ILE A 206 8.58 -3.38 1.04
CA ILE A 206 8.66 -3.07 2.46
C ILE A 206 8.40 -4.35 3.23
N LYS A 207 9.37 -4.84 3.99
CA LYS A 207 9.22 -6.04 4.83
C LYS A 207 9.11 -5.63 6.30
N ALA A 208 8.01 -5.99 6.95
CA ALA A 208 7.81 -5.87 8.39
C ALA A 208 8.10 -7.22 9.04
N GLU A 209 9.15 -7.26 9.87
CA GLU A 209 9.68 -8.50 10.42
C GLU A 209 9.84 -8.41 11.94
N PRO A 210 9.72 -9.53 12.66
CA PRO A 210 10.06 -9.59 14.07
C PRO A 210 11.56 -9.35 14.29
N LEU A 211 11.93 -8.94 15.50
CA LEU A 211 13.33 -8.81 15.86
C LEU A 211 13.97 -10.19 16.03
N ALA A 212 15.15 -10.39 15.41
CA ALA A 212 15.90 -11.65 15.53
C ALA A 212 16.30 -12.00 16.99
N THR A 213 16.36 -11.00 17.89
CA THR A 213 16.69 -11.18 19.31
C THR A 213 15.48 -11.53 20.19
N GLY A 214 14.28 -11.65 19.61
CA GLY A 214 13.03 -11.87 20.34
C GLY A 214 12.34 -10.57 20.76
N LEU A 215 11.35 -10.68 21.66
CA LEU A 215 10.48 -9.59 22.08
C LEU A 215 11.23 -8.51 22.86
N ALA A 216 10.96 -7.25 22.53
CA ALA A 216 11.43 -6.07 23.26
C ALA A 216 10.24 -5.24 23.75
N THR A 217 10.36 -4.62 24.93
CA THR A 217 9.29 -3.77 25.51
C THR A 217 9.05 -2.50 24.70
N ASP A 218 10.09 -1.98 24.07
CA ASP A 218 10.09 -0.66 23.42
C ASP A 218 10.21 -0.73 21.90
N VAL A 219 10.25 -1.94 21.33
CA VAL A 219 10.41 -2.16 19.89
C VAL A 219 9.47 -3.27 19.45
N HIS A 220 8.58 -2.97 18.50
CA HIS A 220 7.57 -3.92 18.03
C HIS A 220 8.07 -4.77 16.85
N GLY A 221 9.10 -4.32 16.15
CA GLY A 221 9.70 -5.05 15.04
C GLY A 221 10.76 -4.24 14.30
N GLN A 222 11.21 -4.80 13.19
CA GLN A 222 12.07 -4.14 12.21
C GLN A 222 11.34 -3.94 10.89
N LEU A 223 11.72 -2.89 10.17
CA LEU A 223 11.25 -2.59 8.84
C LEU A 223 12.43 -2.49 7.88
N THR A 224 12.36 -3.26 6.81
CA THR A 224 13.31 -3.26 5.69
C THR A 224 12.64 -2.64 4.48
N VAL A 225 13.18 -1.53 3.96
CA VAL A 225 12.69 -0.89 2.73
C VAL A 225 13.72 -1.11 1.63
N LEU A 226 13.35 -1.93 0.64
CA LEU A 226 14.10 -2.17 -0.59
C LEU A 226 13.50 -1.32 -1.70
N ASN A 227 14.21 -0.27 -2.13
CA ASN A 227 13.88 0.50 -3.31
C ASN A 227 14.77 0.01 -4.46
N LYS A 228 14.20 -0.66 -5.46
CA LYS A 228 14.96 -1.28 -6.55
C LYS A 228 15.55 -0.27 -7.54
N GLY A 229 15.16 1.00 -7.43
CA GLY A 229 15.54 2.05 -8.37
C GLY A 229 14.69 2.02 -9.63
N ILE A 230 14.44 3.21 -10.19
CA ILE A 230 13.82 3.38 -11.50
C ILE A 230 14.96 3.49 -12.53
N CYS A 231 14.92 2.65 -13.57
CA CYS A 231 15.78 2.81 -14.73
C CYS A 231 15.01 3.60 -15.82
N GLN A 232 15.40 4.85 -16.05
CA GLN A 232 14.95 5.64 -17.21
C GLN A 232 16.17 6.03 -18.06
N GLY A 233 15.94 6.20 -19.37
CA GLY A 233 16.93 6.18 -20.46
C GLY A 233 18.16 7.12 -20.41
N SER A 234 18.47 7.77 -19.29
CA SER A 234 19.75 8.50 -19.09
C SER A 234 20.49 8.15 -17.79
N GLY A 235 20.00 7.22 -16.96
CA GLY A 235 20.72 6.70 -15.80
C GLY A 235 19.82 5.87 -14.87
N CYS A 236 20.32 4.73 -14.37
CA CYS A 236 19.58 3.95 -13.40
C CYS A 236 19.93 4.41 -11.97
N SER A 237 18.91 4.75 -11.18
CA SER A 237 19.10 5.00 -9.76
C SER A 237 19.54 3.71 -9.08
N LYS A 238 20.61 3.75 -8.26
CA LYS A 238 21.09 2.57 -7.55
C LYS A 238 20.00 2.06 -6.61
N SER A 239 19.80 0.75 -6.57
CA SER A 239 18.99 0.10 -5.54
C SER A 239 19.48 0.54 -4.16
N LYS A 240 18.54 0.91 -3.29
CA LYS A 240 18.80 1.37 -1.91
C LYS A 240 18.03 0.48 -0.95
N ILE A 241 18.74 -0.02 0.05
CA ILE A 241 18.16 -0.79 1.16
C ILE A 241 18.31 0.06 2.42
N ARG A 242 17.21 0.22 3.17
CA ARG A 242 17.17 0.95 4.43
C ARG A 242 16.46 0.13 5.48
N ASN A 243 17.14 -0.07 6.61
CA ASN A 243 16.63 -0.86 7.71
C ASN A 243 16.50 0.03 8.94
N PHE A 244 15.36 -0.07 9.61
CA PHE A 244 15.09 0.64 10.85
C PHE A 244 14.13 -0.15 11.73
N HIS A 245 14.20 0.08 13.03
CA HIS A 245 13.25 -0.46 13.99
C HIS A 245 12.02 0.43 14.07
N PHE A 246 10.89 -0.14 14.47
CA PHE A 246 9.66 0.62 14.66
C PHE A 246 8.97 0.32 15.98
N ARG A 247 8.27 1.34 16.48
CA ARG A 247 7.37 1.26 17.63
C ARG A 247 6.04 1.93 17.27
N VAL A 248 5.01 1.11 17.14
CA VAL A 248 3.62 1.57 17.00
C VAL A 248 3.12 2.14 18.33
N LYS A 249 2.69 3.40 18.34
CA LYS A 249 1.99 4.04 19.46
C LYS A 249 0.51 4.21 19.12
N GLU A 250 -0.28 4.74 20.04
CA GLU A 250 -1.72 4.90 19.84
C GLU A 250 -2.08 5.84 18.67
N ASN A 251 -1.30 6.92 18.47
CA ASN A 251 -1.61 7.96 17.48
C ASN A 251 -0.55 8.12 16.37
N CYS A 252 0.60 7.44 16.50
CA CYS A 252 1.72 7.55 15.57
C CYS A 252 2.58 6.30 15.56
N VAL A 253 3.50 6.21 14.59
CA VAL A 253 4.54 5.19 14.55
C VAL A 253 5.88 5.89 14.60
N GLU A 254 6.74 5.43 15.49
CA GLU A 254 8.11 5.92 15.62
C GLU A 254 9.07 4.96 14.94
N TYR A 255 10.05 5.52 14.25
CA TYR A 255 11.07 4.77 13.52
C TYR A 255 12.44 5.24 13.98
N PHE A 256 13.37 4.32 14.18
CA PHE A 256 14.71 4.62 14.69
C PHE A 256 15.72 3.62 14.14
N TYR A 257 16.96 4.07 13.92
CA TYR A 257 18.03 3.19 13.46
C TYR A 257 18.48 2.25 14.59
N PRO A 258 18.82 0.98 14.28
CA PRO A 258 19.39 0.06 15.26
C PRO A 258 20.62 0.68 15.94
N GLY A 259 20.72 0.56 17.27
CA GLY A 259 21.84 1.11 18.04
C GLY A 259 21.74 2.61 18.34
N SER A 260 20.67 3.29 17.93
CA SER A 260 20.40 4.67 18.37
C SER A 260 19.93 4.66 19.83
N ARG A 261 20.62 5.40 20.70
CA ARG A 261 20.11 5.65 22.06
C ARG A 261 18.83 6.49 21.96
N THR A 262 17.72 5.94 22.46
CA THR A 262 16.50 6.70 22.75
C THR A 262 16.60 7.35 24.12
#